data_AF-A0A5K3F7X7-F1
#
_entry.id   AF-A0A5K3F7X7-F1
#
_cell.length_a   1.000
_cell.length_b   1.000
_cell.length_c   1.000
_cell.angle_alpha   90.00
_cell.angle_beta   90.00
_cell.angle_gamma   90.00
#
_symmetry.space_group_name_H-M   'P 1'
#
loop_
_entity.id
_entity.type
_entity.pdbx_description
1 polymer ?
#
loop_
_entity_poly.entity_id
_entity_poly.type
_entity_poly.pdbx_seq_one_letter_code
_entity_poly.pdbx_strand_id
1 'polypeptide(L)' 'MENYDKIRKIGEGAFGVAWLVSCKKSKSLKVIKEIGISRMNQKEIDESRRE' A
#
# COMPACT_ATOMS: atom_id res chain seq x y z
N MET A 1 -3.82 -5.85 -7.69
CA MET A 1 -3.03 -4.99 -8.61
C MET A 1 -3.46 -5.15 -10.07
N GLU A 2 -4.01 -6.29 -10.47
CA GLU A 2 -4.46 -6.59 -11.84
C GLU A 2 -5.25 -5.48 -12.55
N ASN A 3 -6.15 -4.79 -11.85
CA ASN A 3 -7.00 -3.71 -12.40
C ASN A 3 -6.39 -2.29 -12.32
N TYR A 4 -5.16 -2.16 -11.84
CA TYR A 4 -4.53 -0.89 -11.51
C TYR A 4 -3.12 -0.79 -12.08
N ASP A 5 -2.80 0.34 -12.71
CA ASP A 5 -1.44 0.64 -13.16
C ASP A 5 -0.71 1.43 -12.07
N LYS A 6 0.47 0.97 -11.65
CA LYS A 6 1.33 1.73 -10.73
C LYS A 6 1.90 2.94 -11.45
N ILE A 7 1.68 4.13 -10.89
CA ILE A 7 2.23 5.39 -11.42
C ILE A 7 3.55 5.68 -10.72
N ARG A 8 3.52 5.85 -9.40
CA ARG A 8 4.72 6.10 -8.60
C ARG A 8 4.53 5.70 -7.14
N LYS A 9 5.64 5.42 -6.48
CA LYS A 9 5.70 5.29 -5.03
C LYS A 9 5.50 6.66 -4.40
N ILE A 10 4.64 6.74 -3.39
CA ILE A 10 4.32 7.98 -2.68
C ILE A 10 4.67 7.94 -1.20
N GLY A 11 5.00 6.76 -0.68
CA GLY A 11 5.45 6.61 0.70
C GLY A 11 6.00 5.21 0.97
N GLU A 12 6.85 5.13 1.98
CA GLU A 12 7.31 3.88 2.59
C GLU A 12 7.34 4.11 4.09
N GLY A 13 6.85 3.13 4.84
CA GLY A 13 6.91 3.13 6.30
C GLY A 13 7.17 1.71 6.81
N ALA A 14 7.19 1.58 8.13
CA ALA A 14 7.46 0.30 8.81
C ALA A 14 6.61 -0.86 8.27
N PHE A 15 5.35 -0.59 7.93
CA PHE A 15 4.40 -1.61 7.51
C PHE A 15 4.41 -1.91 6.01
N GLY A 16 5.13 -1.13 5.19
CA GLY A 16 5.24 -1.36 3.75
C GLY A 16 5.15 -0.08 2.90
N VAL A 17 4.72 -0.23 1.66
CA VAL A 17 4.87 0.80 0.61
C VAL A 17 3.51 1.29 0.12
N ALA A 18 3.36 2.61 0.00
CA ALA A 18 2.20 3.25 -0.62
C ALA A 18 2.50 3.61 -2.08
N TRP A 19 1.59 3.23 -2.98
CA TRP A 19 1.65 3.50 -4.41
C TRP A 19 0.46 4.36 -4.84
N LEU A 20 0.73 5.42 -5.60
CA LEU A 20 -0.28 6.07 -6.43
C LEU A 20 -0.52 5.19 -7.66
N VAL A 21 -1.78 4.87 -7.92
CA VAL A 21 -2.20 4.01 -9.01
C VAL A 21 -3.33 4.66 -9.82
N SER A 22 -3.45 4.28 -11.09
CA SER A 22 -4.61 4.59 -11.92
C SER A 22 -5.46 3.33 -12.14
N CYS A 23 -6.77 3.45 -11.98
CA CYS A 23 -7.69 2.39 -12.40
C CYS A 23 -7.67 2.26 -13.93
N LYS A 24 -7.44 1.06 -14.45
CA LYS A 24 -7.38 0.79 -15.89
C LYS A 24 -8.67 1.16 -16.61
N LYS A 25 -9.82 0.93 -15.97
CA LYS A 25 -11.16 1.15 -16.54
C LYS A 25 -11.64 2.59 -16.40
N SER A 26 -11.56 3.16 -15.19
CA SER A 26 -12.15 4.47 -14.90
C SER A 26 -11.18 5.65 -14.99
N LYS A 27 -9.87 5.39 -15.21
CA LYS A 27 -8.79 6.39 -15.18
C LYS A 27 -8.73 7.23 -13.90
N SER A 28 -9.43 6.81 -12.85
CA SER A 28 -9.41 7.47 -11.56
C SER A 28 -8.16 7.09 -10.77
N LEU A 29 -7.59 8.10 -10.10
CA LEU A 29 -6.43 7.94 -9.25
C LEU A 29 -6.82 7.41 -7.88
N LYS A 30 -6.04 6.45 -7.36
CA LYS A 30 -6.20 5.88 -6.02
C LYS A 30 -4.84 5.62 -5.38
N VAL A 31 -4.84 5.43 -4.07
CA VAL A 31 -3.66 4.98 -3.32
C VAL A 31 -3.85 3.52 -2.92
N ILE A 32 -2.82 2.70 -3.12
CA ILE A 32 -2.76 1.33 -2.61
C ILE A 32 -1.59 1.23 -1.62
N LYS A 33 -1.87 0.81 -0.39
CA LYS A 33 -0.86 0.47 0.63
C LYS A 33 -0.59 -1.04 0.56
N GLU A 34 0.62 -1.41 0.14
CA GLU A 34 1.10 -2.79 0.13
C GLU A 34 1.76 -3.08 1.48
N ILE A 35 1.21 -4.03 2.22
CA ILE A 35 1.68 -4.41 3.55
C ILE A 35 2.34 -5.79 3.46
N GLY A 36 3.61 -5.89 3.87
CA GLY A 36 4.36 -7.13 3.89
C GLY A 36 4.08 -7.94 5.15
N ILE A 37 3.15 -8.89 5.10
CA ILE A 37 2.75 -9.70 6.27
C ILE A 37 3.87 -10.65 6.73
N SER A 38 4.81 -11.00 5.85
CA SER A 38 5.89 -11.97 6.14
C SER A 38 7.12 -11.39 6.85
N ARG A 39 7.22 -10.07 7.02
CA ARG A 39 8.35 -9.40 7.70
C ARG A 39 7.95 -8.65 8.96
N MET A 40 6.68 -8.69 9.31
CA MET A 40 6.18 -7.92 10.43
C MET A 40 6.39 -8.72 11.71
N ASN A 41 7.30 -8.28 12.58
CA ASN A 41 7.36 -8.80 13.94
C ASN A 41 6.03 -8.45 14.63
N GLN A 42 5.49 -9.34 15.48
CA GLN A 42 4.17 -9.20 16.09
C GLN A 42 3.88 -7.80 16.69
N LYS A 43 4.93 -7.13 17.17
CA LYS A 43 4.92 -5.77 17.74
C LYS A 43 4.48 -4.68 16.74
N GLU A 44 4.86 -4.81 15.48
CA GLU A 44 4.53 -3.87 14.40
C GLU A 44 3.05 -4.04 13.97
N ILE A 45 2.53 -5.28 13.95
CA ILE A 45 1.11 -5.55 13.64
C ILE A 45 0.19 -4.85 14.66
N ASP A 46 0.57 -4.85 15.93
CA ASP A 46 -0.23 -4.26 17.02
C ASP A 46 -0.23 -2.73 16.99
N GLU A 47 0.86 -2.09 16.54
CA GLU A 47 0.93 -0.63 16.35
C GLU A 47 0.12 -0.16 15.14
N SER A 48 0.14 -0.89 14.01
CA SER A 48 -0.64 -0.52 12.82
C SER A 48 -2.16 -0.63 13.01
N ARG A 49 -2.66 -1.28 14.07
CA ARG A 49 -4.10 -1.41 14.38
C ARG A 49 -4.64 -0.30 15.28
N ARG A 50 -3.78 0.56 15.82
CA ARG A 50 -4.16 1.67 16.73
C ARG A 50 -4.25 3.03 16.03
N GLU A 51 -3.73 3.16 14.82
CA GLU A 51 -3.94 4.31 13.91
C GLU A 51 -5.14 4.10 13.00
#